data_AF-A0A1H3SJL7-F1
#
_entry.id   AF-A0A1H3SJL7-F1
#
_cell.length_a   1.000
_cell.length_b   1.000
_cell.length_c   1.000
_cell.angle_alpha   90.00
_cell.angle_beta   90.00
_cell.angle_gamma   90.00
#
_symmetry.space_group_name_H-M   'P 1'
#
loop_
_entity.id
_entity.type
_entity.pdbx_description
1 polymer ?
#
loop_
_entity_poly.entity_id
_entity_poly.type
_entity_poly.pdbx_seq_one_letter_code
_entity_poly.pdbx_strand_id
1 'polypeptide(L)' 'MNDKDKDRCIFCIPPMEPYTKLAHAYVPFQTMGKVFSPGEALKKGTLFPELHDPYKYEVYCK' A
#
# COMPACT_ATOMS: atom_id res chain seq x y z
N MET A 1 -24.58 -11.92 -6.61
CA MET A 1 -23.87 -10.74 -7.13
C MET A 1 -23.20 -11.14 -8.43
N ASN A 2 -23.42 -10.38 -9.49
CA ASN A 2 -23.00 -10.78 -10.83
C ASN A 2 -21.49 -10.55 -11.01
N ASP A 3 -20.87 -11.49 -11.72
CA ASP A 3 -19.44 -11.63 -12.00
C ASP A 3 -18.76 -10.38 -12.60
N LYS A 4 -19.54 -9.40 -13.08
CA LYS A 4 -19.05 -8.21 -13.82
C LYS A 4 -18.79 -6.96 -12.97
N ASP A 5 -19.04 -6.99 -11.67
CA ASP A 5 -18.83 -5.83 -10.78
C ASP A 5 -17.46 -5.88 -10.04
N LYS A 6 -16.67 -6.94 -10.25
CA LYS A 6 -15.37 -7.13 -9.59
C LYS A 6 -14.28 -6.17 -10.11
N ASP A 7 -14.43 -5.67 -11.34
CA ASP A 7 -13.44 -4.81 -12.01
C ASP A 7 -13.61 -3.31 -11.73
N ARG A 8 -14.54 -2.91 -10.86
CA ARG A 8 -14.85 -1.49 -10.60
C ARG A 8 -14.78 -1.08 -9.13
N CYS A 9 -14.18 -1.90 -8.27
CA CYS A 9 -13.99 -1.55 -6.85
C CYS A 9 -12.71 -0.72 -6.67
N ILE A 10 -12.74 0.54 -7.09
CA ILE A 10 -11.63 1.50 -6.91
C ILE A 10 -11.49 2.00 -5.46
N PHE A 11 -12.51 1.88 -4.62
CA PHE A 11 -12.41 2.25 -3.20
C PHE A 11 -13.63 1.71 -2.44
N CYS A 12 -13.73 0.40 -2.22
CA CYS A 12 -14.66 -0.11 -1.21
C CYS A 12 -14.06 0.25 0.16
N ILE A 13 -14.26 1.48 0.65
CA ILE A 13 -14.22 1.72 2.09
C ILE A 13 -15.41 0.92 2.62
N PRO A 14 -15.23 -0.22 3.30
CA PRO A 14 -16.38 -0.89 3.89
C PRO A 14 -17.04 0.10 4.87
N PRO A 15 -18.40 0.16 4.94
CA PRO A 15 -19.06 0.91 6.00
C PRO A 15 -18.44 0.44 7.32
N MET A 16 -18.07 1.36 8.21
CA MET A 16 -17.25 1.08 9.40
C MET A 16 -17.82 -0.07 10.23
N GLU A 17 -17.40 -1.29 9.90
CA GLU A 17 -17.70 -2.54 10.58
C GLU A 17 -16.66 -2.75 11.69
N PRO A 18 -16.95 -3.58 12.72
CA PRO A 18 -16.10 -3.73 13.91
C PRO A 18 -14.68 -4.28 13.64
N TYR A 19 -14.35 -4.54 12.37
CA TYR A 19 -13.07 -5.11 11.91
C TYR A 19 -12.16 -4.07 11.21
N THR A 20 -12.51 -2.79 11.19
CA THR A 20 -11.62 -1.75 10.67
C THR A 20 -10.41 -1.59 11.60
N LYS A 21 -9.20 -1.74 11.04
CA LYS A 21 -7.96 -1.44 11.77
C LYS A 21 -7.84 0.08 11.94
N LEU A 22 -7.35 0.53 13.10
CA LEU A 22 -7.03 1.95 13.31
C LEU A 22 -6.04 2.44 12.25
N ALA A 23 -6.16 3.71 11.86
CA ALA A 23 -5.18 4.33 10.99
C ALA A 23 -3.82 4.39 11.70
N HIS A 24 -2.77 3.96 11.00
CA HIS A 24 -1.40 4.02 11.49
C HIS A 24 -0.58 4.94 10.58
N ALA A 25 0.21 5.82 11.19
CA ALA A 25 1.19 6.66 10.50
C ALA A 25 2.59 6.23 10.92
N TYR A 26 3.05 5.09 10.41
CA TYR A 26 4.39 4.59 10.69
C TYR A 26 5.31 4.80 9.48
N VAL A 27 6.54 5.25 9.74
CA VAL A 27 7.60 5.40 8.74
C VAL A 27 8.71 4.40 9.08
N PRO A 28 8.99 3.41 8.22
CA PRO A 28 10.08 2.47 8.41
C PRO A 28 11.46 3.15 8.53
N PHE A 29 12.36 2.54 9.31
CA PHE A 29 13.75 2.97 9.39
C PHE A 29 14.47 2.82 8.05
N GLN A 30 15.24 3.84 7.67
CA GLN A 30 15.96 3.92 6.40
C GLN A 30 17.44 3.59 6.64
N THR A 31 17.96 2.55 6.00
CA THR A 31 19.35 2.09 6.18
C THR A 31 20.16 2.31 4.91
N MET A 32 21.31 3.00 5.02
CA MET A 32 22.17 3.34 3.86
C MET A 32 22.90 2.15 3.21
N GLY A 33 22.75 0.94 3.74
CA GLY A 33 23.41 -0.26 3.19
C GLY A 33 22.68 -0.90 1.99
N LYS A 34 21.39 -0.63 1.82
CA LYS A 34 20.57 -1.19 0.74
C LYS A 34 19.66 -0.12 0.17
N VAL A 35 20.13 0.52 -0.90
CA VAL A 35 19.41 1.61 -1.58
C VAL A 35 19.18 1.27 -3.05
N PHE A 36 18.17 1.89 -3.64
CA PHE A 36 17.98 1.84 -5.10
C PHE A 36 19.09 2.59 -5.82
N SER A 37 19.36 2.21 -7.07
CA SER A 37 20.19 3.03 -7.95
C SER A 37 19.49 4.37 -8.22
N PRO A 38 20.23 5.44 -8.60
CA PRO A 38 19.61 6.76 -8.82
C PRO A 38 18.44 6.75 -9.81
N GLY A 39 18.55 6.00 -10.90
CA GLY A 39 17.49 5.91 -11.91
C GLY A 39 16.24 5.18 -11.43
N GLU A 40 16.40 4.16 -10.58
CA GLU A 40 15.29 3.45 -9.96
C GLU A 40 14.64 4.28 -8.85
N ALA A 41 15.45 4.97 -8.04
CA ALA A 41 14.98 5.83 -6.97
C ALA A 41 14.07 6.95 -7.50
N LEU A 42 14.46 7.58 -8.61
CA LEU A 42 13.64 8.58 -9.29
C LEU A 42 12.30 8.02 -9.78
N LYS A 43 12.30 6.82 -10.38
CA LYS A 43 11.07 6.17 -10.84
C LYS A 43 10.13 5.79 -9.69
N LYS A 44 10.70 5.38 -8.56
CA LYS A 44 9.96 4.91 -7.37
C LYS A 44 9.55 6.04 -6.42
N GLY A 45 10.14 7.23 -6.56
CA GLY A 45 9.90 8.38 -5.68
C GLY A 45 10.57 8.28 -4.30
N THR A 46 11.45 7.31 -4.10
CA THR A 46 12.19 7.10 -2.85
C THR A 46 13.53 6.42 -3.14
N LEU A 47 14.58 6.78 -2.40
CA LEU A 47 15.88 6.08 -2.44
C LEU A 47 15.83 4.74 -1.69
N PHE A 48 14.99 4.66 -0.67
CA PHE A 48 14.95 3.56 0.28
C PHE A 48 13.88 2.54 -0.10
N PRO A 49 14.24 1.26 -0.30
CA PRO A 49 13.30 0.19 -0.60
C PRO A 49 12.19 0.02 0.43
N GLU A 50 12.49 0.26 1.70
CA GLU A 50 11.57 0.11 2.83
C GLU A 50 10.39 1.10 2.77
N LEU A 51 10.56 2.21 2.05
CA LEU A 51 9.51 3.22 1.88
C LEU A 51 8.71 3.05 0.59
N HIS A 52 9.10 2.14 -0.29
CA HIS A 52 8.40 1.94 -1.56
C HIS A 52 7.22 1.00 -1.37
N ASP A 53 6.01 1.57 -1.35
CA ASP A 53 4.75 0.86 -1.11
C ASP A 53 4.78 -0.03 0.16
N PRO A 54 5.02 0.57 1.35
CA PRO A 54 5.21 -0.19 2.58
C PRO A 54 3.92 -0.85 3.08
N TYR A 55 2.76 -0.40 2.58
CA TYR A 55 1.45 -0.90 2.96
C TYR A 55 0.85 -1.69 1.81
N LYS A 56 0.90 -3.03 1.90
CA LYS A 56 0.17 -3.87 0.96
C LYS A 56 -1.33 -3.68 1.18
N TYR A 57 -2.06 -3.40 0.10
CA TYR A 57 -3.51 -3.41 0.13
C TYR A 57 -4.00 -4.85 0.32
N GLU A 58 -4.46 -5.19 1.53
CA GLU A 58 -5.24 -6.41 1.73
C GLU A 58 -6.64 -6.16 1.17
N VAL A 59 -6.91 -6.66 -0.03
CA VAL A 59 -8.25 -6.59 -0.64
C VAL A 59 -9.15 -7.60 0.07
N TYR A 60 -9.93 -7.14 1.05
CA TYR A 60 -10.98 -7.94 1.67
C TYR A 60 -12.27 -7.81 0.84
N CYS A 61 -12.42 -8.67 -0.17
CA CYS A 61 -13.74 -8.99 -0.72
C CYS A 61 -14.24 -10.25 -0.01
N LYS A 62 -15.28 -10.12 0.82
CA LYS A 62 -16.14 -11.25 1.17
C LYS A 62 -17.15 -11.48 0.06
#